data_AF-A0A7S1S272-F1
#
_entry.id   AF-A0A7S1S272-F1
#
_cell.length_a   1.000
_cell.length_b   1.000
_cell.length_c   1.000
_cell.angle_alpha   90.00
_cell.angle_beta   90.00
_cell.angle_gamma   90.00
#
_symmetry.space_group_name_H-M   'P 1'
#
loop_
_entity.id
_entity.type
_entity.pdbx_description
1 polymer ?
#
loop_
_entity_poly.entity_id
_entity_poly.type
_entity_poly.pdbx_seq_one_letter_code
_entity_poly.pdbx_strand_id
1 'polypeptide(L)'
;QDRPHSRLSIHESKMLGIYVEGVRKTPVDSYDAIEKVIAAAMDHRTIGNTLMNATSSRAHSVLTIEFKQVEVIEGKENVRLSMINLVDLAGSEKSTQTGASGSRLKEGCAINKSLSALGNVIEKLAKKSNAKKKDKEVLVPYRDSKLTRLLQNALGGSSKTIMICALSPASTNAEESLSTLRYADRAKQIKNIAVVNEDPQGKLLREMKEENETLKEMMLSLGGGGAVDVVAMQARMEELAAAEQALQDMQRSFAEKLKEAKEVDNAMSERERKRGWSQVMQRRLPHVVNLNEDVNLSGKLTYCFEEGKVAVIGNPTADEDSDDGSSSSSGSLCNSHSETDSSASCGAVPPDVPLSAEDIRLRHAKVTNENGVCYLHSRGGAAAATFVNG
;
A
#
# COMPACT_ATOMS: atom_id res chain seq x y z
N GLN A 1 -13.55 9.72 9.74
CA GLN A 1 -12.18 9.26 10.01
C GLN A 1 -11.28 10.30 9.37
N ASP A 2 -10.57 11.08 10.18
CA ASP A 2 -9.54 11.99 9.70
C ASP A 2 -8.36 11.16 9.21
N ARG A 3 -8.18 11.09 7.89
CA ARG A 3 -6.85 10.75 7.35
C ARG A 3 -5.91 11.83 7.86
N PRO A 4 -4.76 11.50 8.47
CA PRO A 4 -3.73 12.51 8.63
C PRO A 4 -3.40 13.04 7.23
N HIS A 5 -3.71 14.31 6.98
CA HIS A 5 -3.43 14.98 5.71
C HIS A 5 -1.91 15.12 5.45
N SER A 6 -1.05 14.65 6.36
CA SER A 6 0.40 14.57 6.18
C SER A 6 0.77 13.38 5.29
N ARG A 7 1.30 13.67 4.10
CA ARG A 7 1.94 12.65 3.25
C ARG A 7 3.10 12.02 4.02
N LEU A 8 3.11 10.69 4.15
CA LEU A 8 4.21 9.97 4.80
C LEU A 8 5.54 10.17 4.04
N SER A 9 6.63 10.28 4.80
CA SER A 9 7.99 10.52 4.34
C SER A 9 8.83 9.25 4.38
N ILE A 10 9.80 9.14 3.45
CA ILE A 10 10.74 8.00 3.37
C ILE A 10 12.10 8.47 3.87
N HIS A 11 12.61 7.80 4.90
CA HIS A 11 13.87 8.08 5.58
C HIS A 11 14.85 6.90 5.47
N GLU A 12 16.11 7.17 5.79
CA GLU A 12 17.19 6.18 5.77
C GLU A 12 17.87 6.16 7.14
N SER A 13 18.05 4.96 7.70
CA SER A 13 18.75 4.69 8.94
C SER A 13 19.87 3.69 8.69
N LYS A 14 21.00 3.85 9.40
CA LYS A 14 22.11 2.89 9.32
C LYS A 14 21.71 1.47 9.77
N MET A 15 20.75 1.37 10.70
CA MET A 15 20.33 0.10 11.30
C MET A 15 19.11 -0.50 10.57
N LEU A 16 18.11 0.33 10.26
CA LEU A 16 16.85 -0.14 9.65
C LEU A 16 16.87 -0.08 8.12
N GLY A 17 17.88 0.57 7.53
CA GLY A 17 17.88 0.92 6.12
C GLY A 17 16.78 1.93 5.79
N ILE A 18 16.11 1.74 4.65
CA ILE A 18 15.02 2.60 4.24
C ILE A 18 13.74 2.26 5.01
N TYR A 19 13.08 3.28 5.58
CA TYR A 19 11.81 3.13 6.30
C TYR A 19 10.85 4.30 6.01
N VAL A 20 9.57 4.07 6.29
CA VAL A 20 8.51 5.08 6.16
C VAL A 20 8.18 5.63 7.54
N GLU A 21 8.39 6.91 7.75
CA GLU A 21 8.06 7.59 9.00
C GLU A 21 6.53 7.77 9.12
N GLY A 22 6.00 7.58 10.33
CA GLY A 22 4.57 7.72 10.61
C GLY A 22 3.70 6.58 10.09
N VAL A 23 4.28 5.51 9.54
CA VAL A 23 3.52 4.30 9.20
C VAL A 23 3.03 3.64 10.49
N ARG A 24 1.76 3.25 10.52
CA ARG A 24 1.19 2.52 11.65
C ARG A 24 1.81 1.12 11.70
N LYS A 25 2.33 0.72 12.85
CA LYS A 25 2.79 -0.65 13.12
C LYS A 25 1.81 -1.30 14.10
N THR A 26 1.27 -2.45 13.74
CA THR A 26 0.34 -3.20 14.58
C THR A 26 1.04 -4.45 15.11
N PRO A 27 1.22 -4.59 16.44
CA PRO A 27 1.74 -5.82 17.02
C PRO A 27 0.73 -6.96 16.83
N VAL A 28 1.24 -8.14 16.50
CA VAL A 28 0.46 -9.35 16.21
C VAL A 28 1.10 -10.54 16.90
N ASP A 29 0.28 -11.49 17.34
CA ASP A 29 0.70 -12.67 18.11
C ASP A 29 0.25 -14.01 17.48
N SER A 30 -0.46 -13.96 16.34
CA SER A 30 -1.05 -15.11 15.69
C SER A 30 -1.23 -14.87 14.19
N TYR A 31 -1.38 -15.94 13.42
CA TYR A 31 -1.68 -15.87 11.98
C TYR A 31 -3.02 -15.14 11.74
N ASP A 32 -4.06 -15.49 12.49
CA ASP A 32 -5.38 -14.85 12.39
C ASP A 32 -5.31 -13.33 12.64
N ALA A 33 -4.46 -12.89 13.57
CA ALA A 33 -4.23 -11.46 13.81
C ALA A 33 -3.58 -10.78 12.60
N ILE A 34 -2.63 -11.45 11.93
CA ILE A 34 -2.02 -10.96 10.68
C ILE A 34 -3.09 -10.85 9.59
N GLU A 35 -3.89 -11.90 9.40
CA GLU A 35 -4.93 -11.94 8.36
C GLU A 35 -5.97 -10.82 8.56
N LYS A 36 -6.40 -10.57 9.81
CA LYS A 36 -7.30 -9.44 10.14
C LYS A 36 -6.70 -8.08 9.77
N VAL A 37 -5.42 -7.87 10.09
CA VAL A 37 -4.72 -6.62 9.75
C VAL A 37 -4.63 -6.45 8.23
N ILE A 38 -4.35 -7.53 7.49
CA ILE A 38 -4.32 -7.52 6.03
C ILE A 38 -5.71 -7.20 5.47
N ALA A 39 -6.76 -7.87 5.93
CA ALA A 39 -8.13 -7.64 5.50
C ALA A 39 -8.56 -6.18 5.71
N ALA A 40 -8.31 -5.63 6.90
CA ALA A 40 -8.60 -4.22 7.20
C ALA A 40 -7.79 -3.26 6.31
N ALA A 41 -6.54 -3.59 5.97
CA ALA A 41 -5.73 -2.80 5.05
C ALA A 41 -6.27 -2.85 3.61
N MET A 42 -6.75 -4.01 3.14
CA MET A 42 -7.37 -4.17 1.83
C MET A 42 -8.71 -3.42 1.73
N ASP A 43 -9.49 -3.39 2.81
CA ASP A 43 -10.73 -2.59 2.86
C ASP A 43 -10.42 -1.08 2.74
N HIS A 44 -9.38 -0.59 3.43
CA HIS A 44 -8.94 0.79 3.29
C HIS A 44 -8.37 1.12 1.90
N ARG A 45 -7.70 0.16 1.23
CA ARG A 45 -7.28 0.30 -0.18
C ARG A 45 -8.48 0.59 -1.08
N THR A 46 -9.62 -0.04 -0.79
CA THR A 46 -10.83 0.08 -1.60
C THR A 46 -11.58 1.40 -1.35
N ILE A 47 -11.75 1.80 -0.09
CA ILE A 47 -12.48 3.04 0.28
C ILE A 47 -11.76 4.30 -0.22
N GLY A 48 -10.43 4.27 -0.37
CA GLY A 48 -9.68 5.41 -0.87
C GLY A 48 -9.93 5.77 -2.33
N ASN A 49 -10.54 4.86 -3.08
CA ASN A 49 -10.72 4.94 -4.52
C ASN A 49 -12.22 5.08 -4.84
N THR A 50 -12.90 6.06 -4.24
CA THR A 50 -14.35 6.33 -4.38
C THR A 50 -14.83 6.61 -5.81
N LEU A 51 -13.95 6.58 -6.81
CA LEU A 51 -14.28 6.69 -8.22
C LEU A 51 -13.93 5.36 -8.90
N MET A 52 -14.92 4.81 -9.63
CA MET A 52 -14.95 3.50 -10.31
C MET A 52 -13.89 3.30 -11.42
N ASN A 53 -12.70 3.88 -11.28
CA ASN A 53 -11.57 3.55 -12.13
C ASN A 53 -10.85 2.31 -11.61
N ALA A 54 -10.33 1.49 -12.52
CA ALA A 54 -9.34 0.45 -12.31
C ALA A 54 -8.02 1.03 -11.73
N THR A 55 -8.09 1.61 -10.54
CA THR A 55 -6.99 2.29 -9.85
C THR A 55 -6.18 1.27 -9.02
N SER A 56 -6.75 0.10 -8.75
CA SER A 56 -6.06 -1.01 -8.10
C SER A 56 -4.88 -1.54 -8.91
N SER A 57 -5.04 -1.67 -10.24
CA SER A 57 -3.95 -2.06 -11.15
C SER A 57 -2.87 -0.98 -11.27
N ARG A 58 -3.12 0.24 -10.78
CA ARG A 58 -2.24 1.40 -10.91
C ARG A 58 -1.51 1.76 -9.62
N ALA A 59 -1.80 1.06 -8.52
CA ALA A 59 -1.21 1.30 -7.20
C ALA A 59 -0.35 0.12 -6.75
N HIS A 60 0.78 0.42 -6.13
CA HIS A 60 1.64 -0.57 -5.49
C HIS A 60 1.20 -0.79 -4.04
N SER A 61 1.20 -2.04 -3.59
CA SER A 61 0.96 -2.38 -2.18
C SER A 61 2.21 -2.98 -1.57
N VAL A 62 2.54 -2.55 -0.34
CA VAL A 62 3.69 -3.04 0.40
C VAL A 62 3.22 -3.46 1.78
N LEU A 63 3.33 -4.76 2.06
CA LEU A 63 3.15 -5.33 3.38
C LEU A 63 4.53 -5.59 3.98
N THR A 64 4.82 -4.98 5.12
CA THR A 64 6.06 -5.19 5.86
C THR A 64 5.77 -5.92 7.16
N ILE A 65 6.43 -7.07 7.34
CA ILE A 65 6.45 -7.81 8.60
C ILE A 65 7.81 -7.56 9.26
N GLU A 66 7.79 -6.91 10.41
CA GLU A 66 8.97 -6.73 11.25
C GLU A 66 9.02 -7.91 12.23
N PHE A 67 9.98 -8.80 12.03
CA PHE A 67 10.18 -9.98 12.86
C PHE A 67 11.42 -9.82 13.73
N LYS A 68 11.20 -9.75 15.04
CA LYS A 68 12.26 -9.66 16.04
C LYS A 68 12.43 -11.03 16.70
N GLN A 69 13.57 -11.65 16.48
CA GLN A 69 13.96 -12.88 17.17
C GLN A 69 14.86 -12.52 18.35
N VAL A 70 14.57 -13.11 19.51
CA VAL A 70 15.41 -13.05 20.70
C VAL A 70 15.81 -14.49 21.02
N GLU A 71 17.10 -14.77 20.99
CA GLU A 71 17.67 -16.08 21.27
C GLU A 71 18.61 -15.95 22.48
N VAL A 72 18.38 -16.73 23.53
CA VAL A 72 19.23 -16.72 24.72
C VAL A 72 20.12 -17.97 24.67
N ILE A 73 21.42 -17.78 24.50
CA ILE A 73 22.43 -18.86 24.47
C ILE A 73 23.38 -18.62 25.64
N GLU A 74 23.48 -19.56 26.58
CA GLU A 74 24.40 -19.47 27.73
C GLU A 74 24.24 -18.16 28.55
N GLY A 75 23.00 -17.67 28.69
CA GLY A 75 22.70 -16.40 29.37
C GLY A 75 23.07 -15.15 28.56
N LYS A 76 23.52 -15.30 27.31
CA LYS A 76 23.79 -14.20 26.37
C LYS A 76 22.62 -14.05 25.39
N GLU A 77 22.10 -12.84 25.27
CA GLU A 77 21.02 -12.52 24.34
C GLU A 77 21.54 -12.18 22.94
N ASN A 78 21.03 -12.90 21.94
CA ASN A 78 21.20 -12.59 20.54
C ASN A 78 19.86 -12.10 19.99
N VAL A 79 19.80 -10.80 19.69
CA VAL A 79 18.64 -10.17 19.07
C VAL A 79 18.89 -10.03 17.57
N ARG A 80 18.03 -10.63 16.75
CA ARG A 80 18.04 -10.49 15.29
C ARG A 80 16.77 -9.79 14.82
N LEU A 81 16.93 -8.84 13.91
CA LEU A 81 15.82 -8.13 13.29
C LEU A 81 15.71 -8.48 11.80
N SER A 82 14.56 -8.97 11.39
CA SER A 82 14.24 -9.24 9.99
C SER A 82 13.08 -8.37 9.52
N MET A 83 13.25 -7.71 8.39
CA MET A 83 12.17 -7.03 7.70
C MET A 83 11.79 -7.83 6.46
N ILE A 84 10.59 -8.42 6.48
CA ILE A 84 10.04 -9.15 5.35
C ILE A 84 9.11 -8.19 4.61
N ASN A 85 9.41 -7.92 3.35
CA ASN A 85 8.61 -7.03 2.51
C ASN A 85 7.95 -7.84 1.40
N LEU A 86 6.61 -7.87 1.40
CA LEU A 86 5.79 -8.44 0.34
C LEU A 86 5.25 -7.27 -0.48
N VAL A 87 5.63 -7.23 -1.76
CA VAL A 87 5.39 -6.09 -2.64
C VAL A 87 4.56 -6.55 -3.82
N ASP A 88 3.33 -6.05 -3.90
CA ASP A 88 2.42 -6.19 -5.03
C ASP A 88 2.56 -4.94 -5.91
N LEU A 89 3.15 -5.11 -7.09
CA LEU A 89 3.41 -4.00 -8.00
C LEU A 89 2.18 -3.71 -8.87
N ALA A 90 2.02 -2.45 -9.25
CA ALA A 90 1.10 -2.06 -10.30
C ALA A 90 1.39 -2.83 -11.61
N GLY A 91 0.36 -2.93 -12.45
CA GLY A 91 0.43 -3.56 -13.77
C GLY A 91 1.58 -3.02 -14.61
N SER A 92 2.33 -3.92 -15.24
CA SER A 92 3.49 -3.58 -16.07
C SER A 92 3.15 -3.20 -17.50
N GLU A 93 1.87 -3.30 -17.87
CA GLU A 93 1.37 -3.03 -19.21
C GLU A 93 1.56 -1.57 -19.63
N LYS A 94 1.83 -1.36 -20.92
CA LYS A 94 1.99 -0.01 -21.46
C LYS A 94 0.62 0.67 -21.59
N SER A 95 0.54 1.90 -21.08
CA SER A 95 -0.65 2.76 -21.13
C SER A 95 -1.17 3.08 -22.54
N THR A 96 -0.38 2.80 -23.59
CA THR A 96 -0.74 3.01 -25.01
C THR A 96 -1.88 2.12 -25.50
N GLN A 97 -2.25 1.05 -24.80
CA GLN A 97 -3.39 0.22 -25.19
C GLN A 97 -4.76 0.84 -24.86
N THR A 98 -4.81 2.00 -24.20
CA THR A 98 -6.09 2.57 -23.72
C THR A 98 -6.72 3.64 -24.62
N GLY A 99 -6.12 3.99 -25.76
CA GLY A 99 -6.67 5.03 -26.67
C GLY A 99 -6.80 6.44 -26.06
N ALA A 100 -6.28 6.65 -24.85
CA ALA A 100 -6.54 7.82 -24.04
C ALA A 100 -5.79 9.06 -24.54
N SER A 101 -6.53 10.10 -24.96
CA SER A 101 -5.98 11.39 -25.40
C SER A 101 -6.03 12.46 -24.29
N GLY A 102 -5.14 13.46 -24.34
CA GLY A 102 -5.21 14.65 -23.47
C GLY A 102 -4.72 14.46 -22.02
N SER A 103 -5.48 14.98 -21.04
CA SER A 103 -5.15 14.96 -19.60
C SER A 103 -4.93 13.54 -19.05
N ARG A 104 -5.62 12.55 -19.62
CA ARG A 104 -5.54 11.13 -19.29
C ARG A 104 -4.23 10.47 -19.75
N LEU A 105 -3.62 10.96 -20.84
CA LEU A 105 -2.26 10.55 -21.25
C LEU A 105 -1.20 11.07 -20.29
N LYS A 106 -1.35 12.32 -19.80
CA LYS A 106 -0.48 12.88 -18.75
C LYS A 106 -0.61 12.11 -17.43
N GLU A 107 -1.81 11.67 -17.09
CA GLU A 107 -2.05 10.78 -15.94
C GLU A 107 -1.43 9.38 -16.14
N GLY A 108 -1.60 8.76 -17.31
CA GLY A 108 -1.00 7.47 -17.66
C GLY A 108 0.54 7.48 -17.61
N CYS A 109 1.16 8.56 -18.09
CA CYS A 109 2.60 8.80 -17.93
C CYS A 109 3.03 8.97 -16.47
N ALA A 110 2.19 9.58 -15.62
CA ALA A 110 2.48 9.75 -14.20
C ALA A 110 2.34 8.43 -13.41
N ILE A 111 1.41 7.56 -13.80
CA ILE A 111 1.16 6.25 -13.18
C ILE A 111 2.36 5.31 -13.39
N ASN A 112 2.84 5.20 -14.62
CA ASN A 112 3.96 4.33 -14.97
C ASN A 112 5.34 4.89 -14.60
N LYS A 113 5.40 6.09 -13.99
CA LYS A 113 6.67 6.69 -13.58
C LYS A 113 7.44 5.82 -12.59
N SER A 114 6.73 5.20 -11.65
CA SER A 114 7.32 4.34 -10.61
C SER A 114 7.93 3.06 -11.19
N LEU A 115 7.21 2.37 -12.09
CA LEU A 115 7.69 1.16 -12.77
C LEU A 115 8.79 1.46 -13.80
N SER A 116 8.71 2.60 -14.48
CA SER A 116 9.76 3.07 -15.39
C SER A 116 11.06 3.37 -14.62
N ALA A 117 10.96 4.06 -13.47
CA ALA A 117 12.09 4.29 -12.58
C ALA A 117 12.67 2.96 -12.06
N LEU A 118 11.82 2.00 -11.70
CA LEU A 118 12.24 0.65 -11.29
C LEU A 118 13.03 -0.05 -12.41
N GLY A 119 12.55 0.04 -13.65
CA GLY A 119 13.24 -0.50 -14.82
C GLY A 119 14.61 0.11 -15.04
N ASN A 120 14.72 1.44 -14.89
CA ASN A 120 15.99 2.15 -14.99
C ASN A 120 16.98 1.72 -13.88
N VAL A 121 16.51 1.56 -12.65
CA VAL A 121 17.33 1.06 -11.53
C VAL A 121 17.85 -0.35 -11.83
N ILE A 122 16.99 -1.26 -12.27
CA ILE A 122 17.37 -2.64 -12.60
C ILE A 122 18.37 -2.67 -13.75
N GLU A 123 18.16 -1.90 -14.81
CA GLU A 123 19.08 -1.84 -15.94
C GLU A 123 20.46 -1.33 -15.52
N LYS A 124 20.52 -0.26 -14.71
CA LYS A 124 21.82 0.25 -14.23
C LYS A 124 22.52 -0.72 -13.30
N LEU A 125 21.78 -1.43 -12.44
CA LEU A 125 22.35 -2.44 -11.54
C LEU A 125 22.88 -3.65 -12.31
N ALA A 126 22.17 -4.13 -13.33
CA ALA A 126 22.61 -5.20 -14.21
C ALA A 126 23.89 -4.83 -14.99
N LYS A 127 23.98 -3.59 -15.49
CA LYS A 127 25.22 -3.09 -16.12
C LYS A 127 26.36 -3.00 -15.11
N LYS A 128 26.09 -2.53 -13.89
CA LYS A 128 27.09 -2.39 -12.82
C LYS A 128 27.64 -3.74 -12.36
N SER A 129 26.81 -4.79 -12.29
CA SER A 129 27.27 -6.12 -11.85
C SER A 129 28.22 -6.78 -12.86
N ASN A 130 28.11 -6.42 -14.15
CA ASN A 130 28.94 -6.93 -15.24
C ASN A 130 30.10 -6.00 -15.63
N ALA A 131 30.19 -4.80 -15.04
CA ALA A 131 31.21 -3.80 -15.36
C ALA A 131 32.60 -4.14 -14.76
N LYS A 132 33.67 -3.85 -15.52
CA LYS A 132 35.06 -3.95 -15.02
C LYS A 132 35.30 -2.87 -13.95
N LYS A 133 36.28 -3.08 -13.05
CA LYS A 133 36.57 -2.24 -11.86
C LYS A 133 36.59 -0.72 -12.12
N LYS A 134 36.91 -0.27 -13.34
CA LYS A 134 37.06 1.15 -13.73
C LYS A 134 35.73 1.89 -13.96
N ASP A 135 34.61 1.18 -14.18
CA ASP A 135 33.28 1.77 -14.45
C ASP A 135 32.29 1.61 -13.28
N LYS A 136 32.78 1.39 -12.05
CA LYS A 136 31.92 1.13 -10.87
C LYS A 136 31.17 2.36 -10.34
N GLU A 137 31.48 3.57 -10.82
CA GLU A 137 30.85 4.83 -10.41
C GLU A 137 29.54 5.14 -11.14
N VAL A 138 28.80 4.13 -11.61
CA VAL A 138 27.45 4.36 -12.14
C VAL A 138 26.49 4.65 -10.99
N LEU A 139 25.99 5.89 -10.93
CA LEU A 139 24.95 6.31 -10.01
C LEU A 139 23.61 5.66 -10.36
N VAL A 140 23.08 4.87 -9.44
CA VAL A 140 21.79 4.20 -9.55
C VAL A 140 20.68 5.15 -9.08
N PRO A 141 19.64 5.43 -9.89
CA PRO A 141 18.70 6.52 -9.65
C PRO A 141 17.54 6.10 -8.73
N TYR A 142 17.84 5.62 -7.52
CA TYR A 142 16.78 5.20 -6.58
C TYR A 142 15.81 6.32 -6.21
N ARG A 143 16.23 7.58 -6.31
CA ARG A 143 15.44 8.77 -5.94
C ARG A 143 14.38 9.18 -6.97
N ASP A 144 14.39 8.60 -8.17
CA ASP A 144 13.46 8.96 -9.25
C ASP A 144 12.00 8.61 -8.94
N SER A 145 11.77 7.66 -8.02
CA SER A 145 10.45 7.33 -7.50
C SER A 145 10.46 6.93 -6.02
N LYS A 146 9.33 7.09 -5.33
CA LYS A 146 9.16 6.61 -3.95
C LYS A 146 9.32 5.09 -3.85
N LEU A 147 8.85 4.35 -4.86
CA LEU A 147 8.94 2.90 -4.92
C LEU A 147 10.42 2.45 -4.96
N THR A 148 11.21 3.02 -5.86
CA THR A 148 12.64 2.68 -5.98
C THR A 148 13.44 3.07 -4.74
N ARG A 149 13.04 4.14 -4.03
CA ARG A 149 13.62 4.45 -2.70
C ARG A 149 13.28 3.37 -1.68
N LEU A 150 12.01 2.99 -1.58
CA LEU A 150 11.57 1.96 -0.63
C LEU A 150 12.23 0.59 -0.89
N LEU A 151 12.42 0.24 -2.16
CA LEU A 151 13.04 -1.02 -2.59
C LEU A 151 14.57 -0.97 -2.72
N GLN A 152 15.22 0.11 -2.28
CA GLN A 152 16.67 0.28 -2.42
C GLN A 152 17.45 -0.86 -1.74
N ASN A 153 17.00 -1.33 -0.58
CA ASN A 153 17.61 -2.50 0.08
C ASN A 153 17.41 -3.79 -0.73
N ALA A 154 16.27 -3.94 -1.39
CA ALA A 154 15.94 -5.12 -2.18
C ALA A 154 16.70 -5.19 -3.51
N LEU A 155 17.16 -4.06 -4.04
CA LEU A 155 17.80 -3.97 -5.35
C LEU A 155 19.25 -3.49 -5.21
N GLY A 156 20.19 -4.42 -5.05
CA GLY A 156 21.62 -4.13 -4.90
C GLY A 156 22.06 -3.74 -3.47
N GLY A 157 21.19 -3.93 -2.47
CA GLY A 157 21.46 -3.65 -1.05
C GLY A 157 21.56 -4.91 -0.18
N SER A 158 21.29 -4.73 1.12
CA SER A 158 21.25 -5.82 2.11
C SER A 158 19.84 -6.41 2.21
N SER A 159 19.54 -7.37 1.32
CA SER A 159 18.27 -8.09 1.32
C SER A 159 18.40 -9.40 0.54
N LYS A 160 17.70 -10.44 1.01
CA LYS A 160 17.41 -11.62 0.19
C LYS A 160 16.16 -11.30 -0.64
N THR A 161 16.35 -11.10 -1.93
CA THR A 161 15.28 -10.62 -2.82
C THR A 161 14.85 -11.73 -3.77
N ILE A 162 13.54 -11.95 -3.85
CA ILE A 162 12.89 -12.85 -4.81
C ILE A 162 11.97 -11.99 -5.67
N MET A 163 12.05 -12.15 -6.99
CA MET A 163 11.14 -11.53 -7.94
C MET A 163 10.26 -12.63 -8.54
N ILE A 164 8.94 -12.46 -8.44
CA ILE A 164 7.96 -13.34 -9.05
C ILE A 164 7.39 -12.62 -10.26
N CYS A 165 7.49 -13.24 -11.44
CA CYS A 165 6.96 -12.72 -12.68
C CYS A 165 5.67 -13.46 -13.04
N ALA A 166 4.52 -12.80 -12.91
CA ALA A 166 3.25 -13.32 -13.36
C ALA A 166 3.10 -13.09 -14.87
N LEU A 167 2.84 -14.15 -15.63
CA LEU A 167 2.73 -14.12 -17.10
C LEU A 167 1.38 -14.67 -17.53
N SER A 168 0.86 -14.17 -18.65
CA SER A 168 -0.34 -14.73 -19.27
C SER A 168 0.06 -15.66 -20.42
N PRO A 169 -0.51 -16.88 -20.51
CA PRO A 169 -0.26 -17.78 -21.64
C PRO A 169 -1.03 -17.38 -22.91
N ALA A 170 -1.92 -16.37 -22.84
CA ALA A 170 -2.72 -15.95 -23.98
C ALA A 170 -1.85 -15.31 -25.07
N SER A 171 -2.10 -15.67 -26.34
CA SER A 171 -1.38 -15.12 -27.49
C SER A 171 -1.53 -13.60 -27.62
N THR A 172 -2.68 -13.06 -27.19
CA THR A 172 -2.94 -11.61 -27.12
C THR A 172 -1.98 -10.88 -26.19
N ASN A 173 -1.41 -11.57 -25.21
CA ASN A 173 -0.54 -11.00 -24.18
C ASN A 173 0.93 -11.40 -24.37
N ALA A 174 1.29 -11.95 -25.54
CA ALA A 174 2.63 -12.46 -25.82
C ALA A 174 3.72 -11.37 -25.72
N GLU A 175 3.42 -10.15 -26.19
CA GLU A 175 4.39 -9.03 -26.15
C GLU A 175 4.66 -8.55 -24.72
N GLU A 176 3.62 -8.43 -23.89
CA GLU A 176 3.75 -8.04 -22.48
C GLU A 176 4.45 -9.13 -21.66
N SER A 177 4.13 -10.40 -21.93
CA SER A 177 4.80 -11.54 -21.29
C SER A 177 6.29 -11.60 -21.65
N LEU A 178 6.65 -11.37 -22.92
CA LEU A 178 8.05 -11.28 -23.35
C LEU A 178 8.76 -10.09 -22.71
N SER A 179 8.09 -8.94 -22.58
CA SER A 179 8.62 -7.75 -21.91
C SER A 179 8.94 -8.03 -20.44
N THR A 180 8.04 -8.73 -19.75
CA THR A 180 8.22 -9.16 -18.36
C THR A 180 9.39 -10.14 -18.23
N LEU A 181 9.53 -11.12 -19.12
CA LEU A 181 10.66 -12.05 -19.14
C LEU A 181 12.01 -11.35 -19.35
N ARG A 182 12.08 -10.38 -20.27
CA ARG A 182 13.29 -9.56 -20.47
C ARG A 182 13.63 -8.70 -19.25
N TYR A 183 12.60 -8.26 -18.52
CA TYR A 183 12.79 -7.56 -17.26
C TYR A 183 13.39 -8.47 -16.18
N ALA A 184 12.85 -9.68 -16.06
CA ALA A 184 13.34 -10.72 -15.15
C ALA A 184 14.79 -11.12 -15.44
N ASP A 185 15.14 -11.28 -16.72
CA ASP A 185 16.51 -11.61 -17.13
C ASP A 185 17.52 -10.55 -16.68
N ARG A 186 17.19 -9.26 -16.80
CA ARG A 186 18.01 -8.17 -16.28
C ARG A 186 18.07 -8.18 -14.75
N ALA A 187 16.94 -8.35 -14.08
CA ALA A 187 16.86 -8.39 -12.62
C ALA A 187 17.71 -9.54 -12.03
N LYS A 188 17.75 -10.70 -12.70
CA LYS A 188 18.57 -11.86 -12.32
C LYS A 188 20.07 -11.56 -12.24
N GLN A 189 20.55 -10.55 -12.95
CA GLN A 189 21.97 -10.15 -12.96
C GLN A 189 22.36 -9.29 -11.76
N ILE A 190 21.40 -8.81 -10.98
CA ILE A 190 21.64 -7.98 -9.80
C ILE A 190 22.17 -8.86 -8.66
N LYS A 191 23.25 -8.42 -8.03
CA LYS A 191 23.86 -9.10 -6.88
C LYS A 191 23.61 -8.29 -5.61
N ASN A 192 22.89 -8.88 -4.67
CA ASN A 192 22.69 -8.34 -3.33
C ASN A 192 23.74 -8.89 -2.37
N ILE A 193 24.02 -8.14 -1.30
CA ILE A 193 24.90 -8.56 -0.21
C ILE A 193 24.07 -8.55 1.07
N ALA A 194 23.36 -9.65 1.33
CA ALA A 194 22.52 -9.77 2.51
C ALA A 194 23.40 -9.93 3.78
N VAL A 195 23.22 -9.03 4.73
CA VAL A 195 23.88 -9.03 6.04
C VAL A 195 22.85 -9.37 7.12
N VAL A 196 23.24 -10.16 8.11
CA VAL A 196 22.39 -10.45 9.27
C VAL A 196 22.31 -9.19 10.14
N ASN A 197 21.10 -8.69 10.38
CA ASN A 197 20.90 -7.52 11.25
C ASN A 197 20.89 -8.00 12.71
N GLU A 198 22.07 -8.05 13.30
CA GLU A 198 22.24 -8.19 14.75
C GLU A 198 22.17 -6.80 15.38
N ASP A 199 21.61 -6.71 16.58
CA ASP A 199 21.65 -5.46 17.36
C ASP A 199 23.12 -5.04 17.59
N PRO A 200 23.57 -3.88 17.07
CA PRO A 200 24.95 -3.44 17.22
C PRO A 200 25.37 -3.26 18.69
N GLN A 201 24.43 -2.89 19.58
CA GLN A 201 24.71 -2.77 21.01
C GLN A 201 24.87 -4.15 21.64
N GLY A 202 23.98 -5.11 21.34
CA GLY A 202 24.15 -6.50 21.74
C GLY A 202 25.42 -7.17 21.19
N LYS A 203 25.78 -6.89 19.92
CA LYS A 203 27.00 -7.42 19.30
C LYS A 203 28.27 -6.85 19.93
N LEU A 204 28.33 -5.53 20.15
CA LEU A 204 29.48 -4.88 20.79
C LEU A 204 29.62 -5.32 22.26
N LEU A 205 28.49 -5.43 22.98
CA LEU A 205 28.48 -5.96 24.34
C LEU A 205 28.96 -7.42 24.38
N ARG A 206 28.61 -8.25 23.39
CA ARG A 206 29.09 -9.63 23.25
C ARG A 206 30.59 -9.67 23.00
N GLU A 207 31.09 -8.95 22.01
CA GLU A 207 32.53 -8.89 21.68
C GLU A 207 33.35 -8.43 22.89
N MET A 208 32.88 -7.39 23.60
CA MET A 208 33.53 -6.93 24.83
C MET A 208 33.45 -7.93 25.97
N LYS A 209 32.38 -8.73 26.09
CA LYS A 209 32.27 -9.78 27.10
C LYS A 209 33.19 -10.98 26.79
N GLU A 210 33.27 -11.40 25.53
CA GLU A 210 34.16 -12.48 25.08
C GLU A 210 35.64 -12.10 25.23
N GLU A 211 36.00 -10.87 24.88
CA GLU A 211 37.35 -10.34 25.05
C GLU A 211 37.73 -10.25 26.53
N ASN A 212 36.78 -9.88 27.40
CA ASN A 212 36.96 -9.91 28.85
C ASN A 212 37.06 -11.34 29.42
N GLU A 213 36.32 -12.31 28.89
CA GLU A 213 36.41 -13.72 29.32
C GLU A 213 37.75 -14.33 28.91
N THR A 214 38.17 -14.14 27.66
CA THR A 214 39.48 -14.61 27.18
C THR A 214 40.63 -13.96 27.93
N LEU A 215 40.57 -12.65 28.21
CA LEU A 215 41.58 -11.97 29.05
C LEU A 215 41.59 -12.52 30.50
N LYS A 216 40.42 -12.85 31.07
CA LYS A 216 40.31 -13.46 32.40
C LYS A 216 40.84 -14.89 32.44
N GLU A 217 40.57 -15.70 31.43
CA GLU A 217 41.11 -17.05 31.29
C GLU A 217 42.63 -17.02 31.09
N MET A 218 43.12 -16.06 30.31
CA MET A 218 44.55 -15.83 30.11
C MET A 218 45.22 -15.42 31.43
N MET A 219 44.60 -14.54 32.24
CA MET A 219 45.05 -14.23 33.60
C MET A 219 45.01 -15.44 34.55
N LEU A 220 43.98 -16.29 34.47
CA LEU A 220 43.88 -17.50 35.28
C LEU A 220 44.97 -18.53 34.90
N SER A 221 45.28 -18.64 33.62
CA SER A 221 46.29 -19.57 33.09
C SER A 221 47.73 -19.11 33.35
N LEU A 222 47.96 -17.80 33.55
CA LEU A 222 49.30 -17.23 33.74
C LEU A 222 49.82 -17.18 35.18
N GLY A 223 49.13 -17.80 36.15
CA GLY A 223 49.76 -18.09 37.45
C GLY A 223 48.89 -17.76 38.64
N GLY A 224 48.60 -18.80 39.42
CA GLY A 224 47.99 -18.69 40.74
C GLY A 224 48.80 -17.79 41.67
N GLY A 225 48.10 -16.83 42.28
CA GLY A 225 48.69 -15.92 43.26
C GLY A 225 47.86 -14.67 43.50
N GLY A 226 46.56 -14.80 43.75
CA GLY A 226 45.72 -13.67 44.12
C GLY A 226 44.30 -14.09 44.45
N ALA A 227 43.79 -13.64 45.60
CA ALA A 227 42.46 -13.94 46.11
C ALA A 227 41.39 -13.81 45.02
N VAL A 228 40.53 -14.82 44.90
CA VAL A 228 39.35 -14.76 44.03
C VAL A 228 38.46 -13.65 44.56
N ASP A 229 38.40 -12.55 43.82
CA ASP A 229 37.67 -11.36 44.23
C ASP A 229 36.16 -11.62 44.11
N VAL A 230 35.54 -11.97 45.24
CA VAL A 230 34.09 -12.19 45.41
C VAL A 230 33.30 -10.99 44.86
N VAL A 231 33.88 -9.78 44.89
CA VAL A 231 33.29 -8.56 44.35
C VAL A 231 33.09 -8.64 42.82
N ALA A 232 34.01 -9.27 42.09
CA ALA A 232 33.92 -9.42 40.64
C ALA A 232 32.84 -10.44 40.20
N MET A 233 32.49 -11.40 41.06
CA MET A 233 31.40 -12.35 40.84
C MET A 233 30.03 -11.72 41.16
N GLN A 234 29.95 -10.91 42.22
CA GLN A 234 28.76 -10.11 42.55
C GLN A 234 28.39 -9.14 41.42
N ALA A 235 29.38 -8.40 40.89
CA ALA A 235 29.17 -7.47 39.79
C ALA A 235 28.67 -8.16 38.50
N ARG A 236 29.11 -9.40 38.24
CA ARG A 236 28.61 -10.23 37.12
C ARG A 236 27.17 -10.70 37.33
N MET A 237 26.76 -10.99 38.56
CA MET A 237 25.39 -11.38 38.88
C MET A 237 24.43 -10.19 38.73
N GLU A 238 24.86 -8.99 39.11
CA GLU A 238 24.10 -7.75 38.89
C GLU A 238 23.96 -7.41 37.40
N GLU A 239 25.00 -7.64 36.60
CA GLU A 239 24.95 -7.40 35.15
C GLU A 239 23.99 -8.37 34.42
N LEU A 240 23.93 -9.64 34.86
CA LEU A 240 22.97 -10.62 34.36
C LEU A 240 21.53 -10.30 34.80
N ALA A 241 21.34 -9.90 36.06
CA ALA A 241 20.02 -9.47 36.55
C ALA A 241 19.51 -8.23 35.81
N ALA A 242 20.39 -7.27 35.51
CA ALA A 242 20.05 -6.08 34.72
C ALA A 242 19.65 -6.43 33.28
N ALA A 243 20.28 -7.44 32.67
CA ALA A 243 19.91 -7.94 31.35
C ALA A 243 18.55 -8.65 31.35
N GLU A 244 18.30 -9.56 32.31
CA GLU A 244 17.01 -10.22 32.48
C GLU A 244 15.87 -9.21 32.73
N GLN A 245 16.15 -8.15 33.49
CA GLN A 245 15.20 -7.07 33.74
C GLN A 245 14.90 -6.27 32.47
N ALA A 246 15.92 -5.96 31.65
CA ALA A 246 15.72 -5.30 30.36
C ALA A 246 14.90 -6.16 29.38
N LEU A 247 15.05 -7.49 29.40
CA LEU A 247 14.20 -8.40 28.63
C LEU A 247 12.75 -8.39 29.09
N GLN A 248 12.54 -8.47 30.40
CA GLN A 248 11.19 -8.38 30.96
C GLN A 248 10.56 -7.03 30.62
N ASP A 249 11.31 -5.94 30.69
CA ASP A 249 10.82 -4.61 30.31
C ASP A 249 10.50 -4.51 28.81
N MET A 250 11.30 -5.14 27.95
CA MET A 250 11.05 -5.17 26.52
C MET A 250 9.86 -6.07 26.14
N GLN A 251 9.75 -7.26 26.74
CA GLN A 251 8.63 -8.18 26.57
C GLN A 251 7.34 -7.57 27.13
N ARG A 252 7.44 -6.90 28.28
CA ARG A 252 6.36 -6.11 28.87
C ARG A 252 5.94 -4.98 27.95
N SER A 253 6.89 -4.24 27.36
CA SER A 253 6.58 -3.21 26.36
C SER A 253 5.85 -3.77 25.14
N PHE A 254 6.23 -4.97 24.67
CA PHE A 254 5.51 -5.63 23.58
C PHE A 254 4.12 -6.12 24.00
N ALA A 255 3.99 -6.73 25.17
CA ALA A 255 2.73 -7.20 25.72
C ALA A 255 1.75 -6.04 26.00
N GLU A 256 2.26 -4.91 26.49
CA GLU A 256 1.51 -3.67 26.67
C GLU A 256 1.03 -3.14 25.32
N LYS A 257 1.93 -3.02 24.33
CA LYS A 257 1.55 -2.64 22.94
C LYS A 257 0.52 -3.59 22.33
N LEU A 258 0.64 -4.89 22.56
CA LEU A 258 -0.30 -5.90 22.07
C LEU A 258 -1.67 -5.74 22.73
N LYS A 259 -1.70 -5.46 24.03
CA LYS A 259 -2.93 -5.20 24.79
C LYS A 259 -3.61 -3.92 24.29
N GLU A 260 -2.87 -2.83 24.17
CA GLU A 260 -3.37 -1.56 23.61
C GLU A 260 -3.91 -1.75 22.19
N ALA A 261 -3.20 -2.49 21.34
CA ALA A 261 -3.65 -2.80 19.99
C ALA A 261 -4.96 -3.59 19.98
N LYS A 262 -5.10 -4.60 20.85
CA LYS A 262 -6.34 -5.38 21.02
C LYS A 262 -7.51 -4.52 21.51
N GLU A 263 -7.26 -3.60 22.45
CA GLU A 263 -8.28 -2.67 22.94
C GLU A 263 -8.76 -1.71 21.84
N VAL A 264 -7.84 -1.16 21.05
CA VAL A 264 -8.16 -0.32 19.89
C VAL A 264 -8.92 -1.11 18.82
N ASP A 265 -8.52 -2.34 18.54
CA ASP A 265 -9.17 -3.22 17.56
C ASP A 265 -10.59 -3.61 17.99
N ASN A 266 -10.79 -3.96 19.26
CA ASN A 266 -12.11 -4.25 19.81
C ASN A 266 -13.02 -3.01 19.73
N ALA A 267 -12.52 -1.83 20.11
CA ALA A 267 -13.29 -0.59 20.03
C ALA A 267 -13.64 -0.21 18.58
N MET A 268 -12.73 -0.46 17.63
CA MET A 268 -12.97 -0.29 16.19
C MET A 268 -14.03 -1.28 15.70
N SER A 269 -13.87 -2.57 16.00
CA SER A 269 -14.81 -3.63 15.64
C SER A 269 -16.22 -3.38 16.18
N GLU A 270 -16.37 -2.87 17.41
CA GLU A 270 -17.67 -2.49 17.95
C GLU A 270 -18.31 -1.30 17.22
N ARG A 271 -17.51 -0.31 16.83
CA ARG A 271 -17.98 0.84 16.02
C ARG A 271 -18.37 0.39 14.63
N GLU A 272 -17.61 -0.50 14.02
CA GLU A 272 -17.90 -1.09 12.72
C GLU A 272 -19.14 -1.98 12.78
N ARG A 273 -19.32 -2.79 13.82
CA ARG A 273 -20.54 -3.58 14.01
C ARG A 273 -21.78 -2.69 14.11
N LYS A 274 -21.69 -1.55 14.81
CA LYS A 274 -22.77 -0.55 14.88
C LYS A 274 -23.06 0.09 13.52
N ARG A 275 -22.04 0.36 12.71
CA ARG A 275 -22.18 0.88 11.33
C ARG A 275 -22.71 -0.17 10.36
N GLY A 276 -22.17 -1.38 10.41
CA GLY A 276 -22.56 -2.55 9.62
C GLY A 276 -24.00 -2.95 9.90
N TRP A 277 -24.50 -2.78 11.13
CA TRP A 277 -25.93 -2.94 11.42
C TRP A 277 -26.80 -1.97 10.60
N SER A 278 -26.36 -0.71 10.45
CA SER A 278 -27.02 0.28 9.59
C SER A 278 -26.94 -0.11 8.10
N GLN A 279 -25.82 -0.69 7.67
CA GLN A 279 -25.57 -1.11 6.30
C GLN A 279 -26.29 -2.44 5.93
N VAL A 280 -26.44 -3.37 6.87
CA VAL A 280 -27.25 -4.59 6.74
C VAL A 280 -28.73 -4.24 6.62
N MET A 281 -29.18 -3.21 7.34
CA MET A 281 -30.52 -2.64 7.14
C MET A 281 -30.69 -2.09 5.72
N GLN A 282 -29.66 -1.43 5.18
CA GLN A 282 -29.64 -0.94 3.80
C GLN A 282 -29.54 -2.06 2.75
N ARG A 283 -28.91 -3.21 3.03
CA ARG A 283 -28.89 -4.39 2.12
C ARG A 283 -30.26 -5.03 1.88
N ARG A 284 -31.26 -4.74 2.72
CA ARG A 284 -32.66 -5.10 2.45
C ARG A 284 -33.30 -4.24 1.38
N LEU A 285 -32.73 -3.07 1.10
CA LEU A 285 -33.12 -2.25 -0.03
C LEU A 285 -32.47 -2.80 -1.31
N PRO A 286 -33.15 -2.69 -2.46
CA PRO A 286 -32.52 -2.84 -3.75
C PRO A 286 -31.27 -1.96 -3.85
N HIS A 287 -30.17 -2.49 -4.37
CA HIS A 287 -28.89 -1.81 -4.40
C HIS A 287 -28.04 -2.25 -5.60
N VAL A 288 -27.10 -1.41 -6.01
CA VAL A 288 -26.05 -1.75 -6.99
C VAL A 288 -24.73 -1.89 -6.26
N VAL A 289 -23.95 -2.90 -6.67
CA VAL A 289 -22.59 -3.11 -6.22
C VAL A 289 -21.60 -2.99 -7.38
N ASN A 290 -20.39 -2.55 -7.10
CA ASN A 290 -19.32 -2.59 -8.10
C ASN A 290 -18.86 -4.04 -8.32
N LEU A 291 -18.55 -4.37 -9.57
CA LEU A 291 -17.86 -5.60 -9.93
C LEU A 291 -16.44 -5.26 -10.40
N ASN A 292 -15.48 -6.09 -10.04
CA ASN A 292 -14.08 -5.93 -10.42
C ASN A 292 -13.47 -7.31 -10.72
N GLU A 293 -12.48 -7.37 -11.61
CA GLU A 293 -11.72 -8.60 -11.88
C GLU A 293 -10.99 -9.09 -10.62
N ASP A 294 -10.53 -8.18 -9.78
CA ASP A 294 -10.05 -8.51 -8.45
C ASP A 294 -11.23 -8.76 -7.51
N VAL A 295 -11.39 -10.03 -7.10
CA VAL A 295 -12.43 -10.50 -6.19
C VAL A 295 -12.43 -9.70 -4.88
N ASN A 296 -11.26 -9.23 -4.42
CA ASN A 296 -11.17 -8.47 -3.18
C ASN A 296 -11.74 -7.05 -3.29
N LEU A 297 -11.91 -6.54 -4.52
CA LEU A 297 -12.46 -5.21 -4.79
C LEU A 297 -13.92 -5.26 -5.23
N SER A 298 -14.42 -6.42 -5.64
CA SER A 298 -15.82 -6.63 -5.99
C SER A 298 -16.73 -6.53 -4.76
N GLY A 299 -17.89 -5.89 -4.88
CA GLY A 299 -18.89 -5.80 -3.82
C GLY A 299 -18.59 -4.80 -2.69
N LYS A 300 -17.57 -3.95 -2.84
CA LYS A 300 -17.09 -3.04 -1.78
C LYS A 300 -17.76 -1.66 -1.84
N LEU A 301 -18.15 -1.21 -3.02
CA LEU A 301 -19.01 -0.04 -3.20
C LEU A 301 -20.45 -0.53 -3.31
N THR A 302 -21.33 0.00 -2.47
CA THR A 302 -22.76 -0.36 -2.46
C THR A 302 -23.58 0.91 -2.42
N TYR A 303 -24.46 1.08 -3.41
CA TYR A 303 -25.39 2.19 -3.51
C TYR A 303 -26.81 1.66 -3.38
N CYS A 304 -27.50 2.02 -2.30
CA CYS A 304 -28.84 1.54 -2.01
C CYS A 304 -29.88 2.52 -2.54
N PHE A 305 -30.99 1.99 -3.05
CA PHE A 305 -32.08 2.78 -3.62
C PHE A 305 -33.28 2.76 -2.67
N GLU A 306 -33.59 3.92 -2.09
CA GLU A 306 -34.77 4.08 -1.25
C GLU A 306 -36.04 4.14 -2.10
N GLU A 307 -37.12 3.59 -1.55
CA GLU A 307 -38.42 3.58 -2.23
C GLU A 307 -38.96 5.00 -2.44
N GLY A 308 -39.48 5.27 -3.64
CA GLY A 308 -40.02 6.58 -4.01
C GLY A 308 -38.96 7.67 -4.25
N LYS A 309 -37.67 7.36 -4.15
CA LYS A 309 -36.58 8.27 -4.54
C LYS A 309 -36.00 7.90 -5.90
N VAL A 310 -35.59 8.93 -6.64
CA VAL A 310 -34.88 8.78 -7.91
C VAL A 310 -33.40 8.97 -7.65
N ALA A 311 -32.58 7.95 -7.91
CA ALA A 311 -31.13 8.05 -7.85
C ALA A 311 -30.56 8.30 -9.25
N VAL A 312 -29.62 9.21 -9.37
CA VAL A 312 -28.96 9.55 -10.64
C VAL A 312 -27.59 8.89 -10.69
N ILE A 313 -27.34 8.14 -11.76
CA ILE A 313 -26.06 7.54 -12.10
C ILE A 313 -25.39 8.41 -13.16
N GLY A 314 -24.13 8.78 -12.99
CA GLY A 314 -23.41 9.54 -14.01
C GLY A 314 -21.99 9.92 -13.64
N ASN A 315 -21.36 10.68 -14.54
CA ASN A 315 -19.98 11.11 -14.39
C ASN A 315 -19.90 12.56 -13.87
N PRO A 316 -19.45 12.79 -12.63
CA PRO A 316 -19.43 14.13 -12.03
C PRO A 316 -18.50 15.11 -12.75
N THR A 317 -17.62 14.63 -13.64
CA THR A 317 -16.68 15.46 -14.40
C THR A 317 -17.05 15.59 -15.89
N ALA A 318 -18.19 15.03 -16.31
CA ALA A 318 -18.69 15.21 -17.67
C ALA A 318 -19.45 16.54 -17.76
N ASP A 319 -19.37 17.20 -18.92
CA ASP A 319 -20.10 18.45 -19.18
C ASP A 319 -21.62 18.21 -19.17
N GLU A 320 -22.41 19.24 -18.87
CA GLU A 320 -23.88 19.16 -18.95
C GLU A 320 -24.31 18.91 -20.40
N ASP A 321 -24.94 17.76 -20.66
CA ASP A 321 -25.55 17.46 -21.95
C ASP A 321 -26.71 18.43 -22.21
N SER A 322 -26.64 19.15 -23.33
CA SER A 322 -27.73 19.94 -23.91
C SER A 322 -28.72 19.07 -24.69
N ASP A 323 -29.47 18.20 -23.99
CA ASP A 323 -30.52 17.36 -24.59
C ASP A 323 -31.85 17.51 -23.83
N ASP A 324 -32.53 18.65 -24.02
CA ASP A 324 -33.98 18.77 -23.76
C ASP A 324 -34.72 18.88 -25.09
N GLY A 325 -35.00 17.72 -25.69
CA GLY A 325 -36.06 17.55 -26.67
C GLY A 325 -37.42 17.64 -25.98
N SER A 326 -37.86 18.84 -25.61
CA SER A 326 -39.26 19.12 -25.26
C SER A 326 -39.76 20.34 -26.03
N SER A 327 -40.76 20.11 -26.87
CA SER A 327 -41.45 21.12 -27.66
C SER A 327 -42.28 22.04 -26.76
N SER A 328 -42.00 23.34 -26.73
CA SER A 328 -43.02 24.38 -26.49
C SER A 328 -42.61 25.77 -27.02
N SER A 329 -43.38 26.23 -28.00
CA SER A 329 -43.88 27.60 -28.25
C SER A 329 -43.01 28.84 -27.92
N SER A 330 -42.63 29.53 -29.00
CA SER A 330 -42.75 30.98 -29.25
C SER A 330 -42.76 31.96 -28.05
N GLY A 331 -41.76 32.84 -27.98
CA GLY A 331 -41.79 34.03 -27.12
C GLY A 331 -40.58 34.97 -27.26
N SER A 332 -40.67 35.87 -28.23
CA SER A 332 -40.11 37.24 -28.34
C SER A 332 -38.75 37.66 -27.72
N LEU A 333 -38.02 38.40 -28.55
CA LEU A 333 -36.80 39.19 -28.31
C LEU A 333 -36.80 40.06 -27.03
N CYS A 334 -35.65 40.15 -26.36
CA CYS A 334 -34.98 41.44 -26.11
C CYS A 334 -33.47 41.25 -25.86
N ASN A 335 -32.71 42.20 -26.41
CA ASN A 335 -31.25 42.28 -26.41
C ASN A 335 -30.85 43.40 -25.44
N SER A 336 -29.93 43.16 -24.50
CA SER A 336 -29.17 44.22 -23.85
C SER A 336 -27.89 43.67 -23.22
N HIS A 337 -26.76 44.22 -23.69
CA HIS A 337 -25.42 44.05 -23.14
C HIS A 337 -25.30 44.57 -21.69
N SER A 338 -24.64 43.80 -20.83
CA SER A 338 -23.77 44.33 -19.79
C SER A 338 -22.76 43.27 -19.36
N GLU A 339 -21.49 43.51 -19.69
CA GLU A 339 -20.34 42.82 -19.12
C GLU A 339 -20.24 43.16 -17.63
N THR A 340 -20.32 42.15 -16.77
CA THR A 340 -19.71 42.16 -15.44
C THR A 340 -19.20 40.77 -15.14
N ASP A 341 -17.87 40.65 -15.05
CA ASP A 341 -17.14 39.53 -14.47
C ASP A 341 -17.73 39.13 -13.11
N SER A 342 -18.27 37.90 -13.04
CA SER A 342 -18.40 37.05 -11.84
C SER A 342 -19.46 35.96 -12.05
N SER A 343 -19.25 35.01 -12.96
CA SER A 343 -20.09 33.80 -13.03
C SER A 343 -19.49 32.71 -12.14
N ALA A 344 -19.97 32.69 -10.90
CA ALA A 344 -20.04 31.47 -10.11
C ALA A 344 -20.61 30.35 -11.00
N SER A 345 -19.83 29.29 -11.24
CA SER A 345 -20.31 28.11 -11.95
C SER A 345 -21.55 27.62 -11.22
N CYS A 346 -22.72 27.71 -11.87
CA CYS A 346 -23.96 27.14 -11.38
C CYS A 346 -23.68 25.67 -11.08
N GLY A 347 -23.66 25.31 -9.79
CA GLY A 347 -23.18 24.01 -9.34
C GLY A 347 -24.19 22.92 -9.71
N ALA A 348 -23.92 22.20 -10.79
CA ALA A 348 -24.65 20.98 -11.10
C ALA A 348 -24.56 20.02 -9.91
N VAL A 349 -25.71 19.57 -9.41
CA VAL A 349 -25.77 18.61 -8.31
C VAL A 349 -25.06 17.32 -8.75
N PRO A 350 -24.03 16.85 -8.03
CA PRO A 350 -23.30 15.65 -8.42
C PRO A 350 -24.23 14.42 -8.42
N PRO A 351 -23.99 13.44 -9.31
CA PRO A 351 -24.78 12.21 -9.36
C PRO A 351 -24.65 11.41 -8.06
N ASP A 352 -25.76 10.78 -7.64
CA ASP A 352 -25.83 9.95 -6.44
C ASP A 352 -24.95 8.70 -6.53
N VAL A 353 -24.79 8.17 -7.74
CA VAL A 353 -23.88 7.05 -8.06
C VAL A 353 -22.85 7.54 -9.08
N PRO A 354 -21.64 7.93 -8.63
CA PRO A 354 -20.61 8.43 -9.51
C PRO A 354 -19.91 7.30 -10.28
N LEU A 355 -19.87 7.41 -11.60
CA LEU A 355 -19.15 6.52 -12.50
C LEU A 355 -18.14 7.31 -13.33
N SER A 356 -17.01 6.69 -13.68
CA SER A 356 -15.91 7.37 -14.38
C SER A 356 -15.49 6.60 -15.63
N ALA A 357 -16.19 6.82 -16.74
CA ALA A 357 -15.81 6.33 -18.06
C ALA A 357 -16.15 7.37 -19.14
N GLU A 358 -15.48 7.29 -20.28
CA GLU A 358 -15.54 8.31 -21.36
C GLU A 358 -16.94 8.41 -21.97
N ASP A 359 -17.62 7.27 -22.12
CA ASP A 359 -18.99 7.20 -22.65
C ASP A 359 -20.06 7.46 -21.57
N ILE A 360 -19.66 7.74 -20.32
CA ILE A 360 -20.57 8.04 -19.22
C ILE A 360 -20.80 9.54 -19.14
N ARG A 361 -22.05 9.93 -19.40
CA ARG A 361 -22.57 11.30 -19.32
C ARG A 361 -22.80 11.74 -17.86
N LEU A 362 -22.93 13.04 -17.64
CA LEU A 362 -23.18 13.62 -16.30
C LEU A 362 -24.41 13.03 -15.62
N ARG A 363 -25.47 12.75 -16.38
CA ARG A 363 -26.70 12.09 -15.93
C ARG A 363 -27.01 10.88 -16.82
N HIS A 364 -26.12 9.90 -16.82
CA HIS A 364 -26.17 8.74 -17.71
C HIS A 364 -27.45 7.89 -17.55
N ALA A 365 -27.88 7.62 -16.32
CA ALA A 365 -29.09 6.86 -16.06
C ALA A 365 -29.78 7.30 -14.77
N LYS A 366 -31.07 6.99 -14.64
CA LYS A 366 -31.85 7.17 -13.41
C LYS A 366 -32.32 5.81 -12.92
N VAL A 367 -32.24 5.57 -11.62
CA VAL A 367 -32.82 4.40 -10.99
C VAL A 367 -34.01 4.83 -10.14
N THR A 368 -35.14 4.18 -10.33
CA THR A 368 -36.30 4.29 -9.44
C THR A 368 -36.53 2.96 -8.74
N ASN A 369 -36.87 3.00 -7.46
CA ASN A 369 -37.29 1.83 -6.70
C ASN A 369 -38.78 1.96 -6.37
N GLU A 370 -39.60 1.06 -6.91
CA GLU A 370 -41.04 0.99 -6.67
C GLU A 370 -41.37 -0.39 -6.09
N ASN A 371 -41.84 -0.44 -4.83
CA ASN A 371 -42.19 -1.68 -4.13
C ASN A 371 -41.07 -2.74 -4.13
N GLY A 372 -39.81 -2.33 -4.06
CA GLY A 372 -38.65 -3.23 -4.06
C GLY A 372 -38.19 -3.68 -5.45
N VAL A 373 -38.83 -3.19 -6.53
CA VAL A 373 -38.40 -3.42 -7.90
C VAL A 373 -37.66 -2.18 -8.40
N CYS A 374 -36.42 -2.36 -8.86
CA CYS A 374 -35.63 -1.28 -9.45
C CYS A 374 -35.82 -1.19 -10.96
N TYR A 375 -36.09 0.02 -11.44
CA TYR A 375 -36.17 0.35 -12.85
C TYR A 375 -35.01 1.27 -13.22
N LEU A 376 -34.22 0.85 -14.21
CA LEU A 376 -33.12 1.62 -14.76
C LEU A 376 -33.57 2.33 -16.04
N HIS A 377 -33.52 3.66 -16.03
CA HIS A 377 -33.94 4.52 -17.14
C HIS A 377 -32.74 5.24 -17.73
N SER A 378 -32.34 4.85 -18.94
CA SER A 378 -31.30 5.52 -19.74
C SER A 378 -31.92 6.11 -21.01
N ARG A 379 -31.48 7.29 -21.45
CA ARG A 379 -31.99 7.96 -22.67
C ARG A 379 -30.86 8.31 -23.63
N GLY A 380 -31.20 8.44 -24.92
CA GLY A 380 -30.23 8.85 -25.96
C GLY A 380 -29.05 7.90 -26.08
N GLY A 381 -27.85 8.45 -26.29
CA GLY A 381 -26.61 7.66 -26.43
C GLY A 381 -26.24 6.83 -25.19
N ALA A 382 -26.72 7.20 -23.99
CA ALA A 382 -26.51 6.41 -22.77
C ALA A 382 -27.22 5.05 -22.81
N ALA A 383 -28.35 4.95 -23.50
CA ALA A 383 -29.11 3.70 -23.61
C ALA A 383 -28.33 2.62 -24.38
N ALA A 384 -27.51 3.01 -25.36
CA ALA A 384 -26.66 2.09 -26.10
C ALA A 384 -25.47 1.54 -25.28
N ALA A 385 -25.11 2.21 -24.19
CA ALA A 385 -24.02 1.83 -23.29
C ALA A 385 -24.52 1.22 -21.95
N THR A 386 -25.83 1.20 -21.73
CA THR A 386 -26.45 0.67 -20.51
C THR A 386 -27.01 -0.73 -20.79
N PHE A 387 -26.49 -1.73 -20.10
CA PHE A 387 -26.95 -3.12 -20.22
C PHE A 387 -27.31 -3.67 -18.85
N VAL A 388 -28.45 -4.36 -18.77
CA VAL A 388 -28.84 -5.18 -17.62
C VAL A 388 -28.63 -6.62 -18.04
N ASN A 389 -27.60 -7.28 -17.50
CA ASN A 389 -27.48 -8.73 -17.64
C ASN A 389 -28.59 -9.38 -16.81
N GLY A 390 -29.52 -10.05 -17.48
CA GLY A 390 -30.58 -10.84 -16.88
C GLY A 390 -30.09 -12.22 -16.47
#